data_AF-A0A2W6DNG7-F1
#
_entry.id   AF-A0A2W6DNG7-F1
#
_cell.length_a   1.000
_cell.length_b   1.000
_cell.length_c   1.000
_cell.angle_alpha   90.00
_cell.angle_beta   90.00
_cell.angle_gamma   90.00
#
_symmetry.space_group_name_H-M   'P 1'
#
loop_
_entity.id
_entity.type
_entity.pdbx_description
1 polymer ?
#
loop_
_entity_poly.entity_id
_entity_poly.type
_entity_poly.pdbx_seq_one_letter_code
_entity_poly.pdbx_strand_id
1 'polypeptide(L)'
;MVNLRPSDDWPETANVAVNLERVIAVLERIASDVQELARARRVEDLTLAGALADRRAERRRRLAEPDLDFRTFCREKRMSASSAPQLERAWDAWRAELYRRGEITDHPAYADNPYRHR
;
A
#
# COMPACT_ATOMS: atom_id res chain seq x y z
N MET A 1 6.05 -56.06 12.28
CA MET A 1 5.62 -54.69 11.90
C MET A 1 6.27 -54.43 10.55
N VAL A 2 5.50 -54.42 9.45
CA VAL A 2 6.06 -54.24 8.10
C VAL A 2 6.09 -52.74 7.81
N ASN A 3 7.31 -52.19 7.68
CA ASN A 3 7.49 -50.78 7.34
C ASN A 3 7.29 -50.63 5.83
N LEU A 4 6.25 -49.89 5.41
CA LEU A 4 5.82 -49.77 4.01
C LEU A 4 6.63 -48.73 3.22
N ARG A 5 7.68 -48.15 3.81
CA ARG A 5 8.45 -47.07 3.22
C ARG A 5 9.68 -47.60 2.47
N PRO A 6 9.95 -47.18 1.22
CA PRO A 6 11.11 -47.63 0.45
C PRO A 6 12.42 -47.38 1.19
N SER A 7 13.35 -48.33 1.17
CA SER A 7 14.64 -48.24 1.89
C SER A 7 15.52 -47.08 1.44
N ASP A 8 15.29 -46.55 0.23
CA ASP A 8 16.08 -45.47 -0.37
C ASP A 8 15.52 -44.07 -0.03
N ASP A 9 14.47 -44.01 0.78
CA ASP A 9 13.74 -42.77 1.11
C ASP A 9 14.32 -42.06 2.36
N TRP A 10 15.50 -42.49 2.82
CA TRP A 10 16.24 -41.85 3.91
C TRP A 10 17.21 -40.81 3.33
N PRO A 11 17.04 -39.51 3.60
CA PRO A 11 18.07 -38.55 3.27
C PRO A 11 19.32 -38.82 4.14
N GLU A 12 20.50 -38.90 3.52
CA GLU A 12 21.79 -39.12 4.21
C GLU A 12 22.09 -38.06 5.30
N THR A 13 21.43 -36.90 5.20
CA THR A 13 21.42 -35.87 6.24
C THR A 13 20.01 -35.33 6.46
N ALA A 14 19.58 -35.24 7.71
CA ALA A 14 18.29 -34.64 8.10
C ALA A 14 18.19 -33.12 7.87
N ASN A 15 19.19 -32.53 7.22
CA ASN A 15 19.26 -31.10 6.95
C ASN A 15 18.40 -30.76 5.73
N VAL A 16 17.11 -30.56 5.96
CA VAL A 16 16.28 -29.80 5.02
C VAL A 16 16.82 -28.37 5.03
N ALA A 17 17.20 -27.84 3.87
CA ALA A 17 17.57 -26.43 3.74
C ALA A 17 16.32 -25.57 3.99
N VAL A 18 16.10 -25.21 5.25
CA VAL A 18 14.99 -24.35 5.65
C VAL A 18 15.50 -22.92 5.73
N ASN A 19 14.78 -22.01 5.08
CA ASN A 19 15.03 -20.58 5.25
C ASN A 19 14.65 -20.18 6.69
N LEU A 20 15.65 -20.05 7.55
CA LEU A 20 15.48 -19.75 8.97
C LEU A 20 14.83 -18.38 9.20
N GLU A 21 15.14 -17.38 8.37
CA GLU A 21 14.49 -16.06 8.44
C GLU A 21 12.98 -16.18 8.20
N ARG A 22 12.58 -17.02 7.24
CA ARG A 22 11.16 -17.30 6.98
C ARG A 22 10.51 -18.04 8.15
N VAL A 23 11.21 -18.99 8.80
CA VAL A 23 10.68 -19.70 9.98
C VAL A 23 10.50 -18.74 11.15
N ILE A 24 11.48 -17.88 11.42
CA ILE A 24 11.40 -16.86 12.46
C ILE A 24 10.23 -15.92 12.20
N ALA A 25 10.09 -15.40 10.97
CA ALA A 25 8.97 -14.53 10.61
C ALA A 25 7.60 -15.21 10.78
N VAL A 26 7.50 -16.51 10.50
CA VAL A 26 6.26 -17.28 10.72
C VAL A 26 5.97 -17.43 12.23
N LEU A 27 6.98 -17.74 13.04
CA LEU A 27 6.84 -17.90 14.49
C LEU A 27 6.47 -16.58 15.17
N GLU A 28 7.11 -15.47 14.81
CA GLU A 28 6.79 -14.14 15.31
C GLU A 28 5.35 -13.72 14.98
N ARG A 29 4.88 -14.06 13.76
CA ARG A 29 3.49 -13.82 13.36
C ARG A 29 2.51 -14.62 14.22
N ILE A 30 2.76 -15.91 14.43
CA ILE A 30 1.90 -16.76 15.28
C ILE A 30 1.85 -16.21 16.70
N ALA A 31 2.99 -15.80 17.25
CA ALA A 31 3.05 -15.19 18.58
C ALA A 31 2.23 -13.89 18.64
N SER A 32 2.32 -13.04 17.62
CA SER A 32 1.51 -11.82 17.51
C SER A 32 0.01 -12.13 17.44
N ASP A 33 -0.40 -13.11 16.63
CA ASP A 33 -1.80 -13.50 16.48
C ASP A 33 -2.35 -14.05 17.81
N VAL A 34 -1.58 -14.87 18.54
CA VAL A 34 -1.94 -15.37 19.87
C VAL A 34 -2.07 -14.23 20.89
N GLN A 35 -1.20 -13.22 20.84
CA GLN A 35 -1.32 -12.04 21.70
C GLN A 35 -2.58 -11.22 21.39
N GLU A 36 -2.97 -11.08 20.12
CA GLU A 36 -4.21 -10.42 19.73
C GLU A 36 -5.44 -11.21 20.20
N LEU A 37 -5.41 -12.55 20.08
CA LEU A 37 -6.45 -13.43 20.65
C LEU A 37 -6.56 -13.26 22.18
N ALA A 38 -5.43 -13.16 22.88
CA ALA A 38 -5.40 -12.97 24.33
C ALA A 38 -5.88 -11.57 24.76
N ARG A 39 -5.73 -10.56 23.89
CA ARG A 39 -6.21 -9.18 24.13
C ARG A 39 -7.70 -9.02 23.85
N ALA A 40 -8.27 -9.80 22.94
CA ALA A 40 -9.70 -9.86 22.72
C ALA A 40 -10.40 -10.34 24.01
N ARG A 41 -11.22 -9.47 24.61
CA ARG A 41 -11.95 -9.78 25.85
C ARG A 41 -13.32 -10.41 25.57
N ARG A 42 -13.82 -10.29 24.34
CA ARG A 42 -15.10 -10.84 23.86
C ARG A 42 -14.97 -11.45 22.47
N VAL A 43 -15.86 -12.38 22.15
CA VAL A 43 -15.91 -13.05 20.83
C VAL A 43 -16.17 -12.05 19.69
N GLU A 44 -16.91 -10.97 19.95
CA GLU A 44 -17.13 -9.90 18.96
C GLU A 44 -15.83 -9.19 18.55
N ASP A 45 -14.87 -9.07 19.47
CA ASP A 45 -13.57 -8.42 19.22
C ASP A 45 -12.73 -9.23 18.21
N LEU A 46 -12.93 -10.56 18.16
CA LEU A 46 -12.25 -11.46 17.22
C LEU A 46 -12.70 -11.25 15.78
N THR A 47 -14.00 -11.01 15.57
CA THR A 47 -14.55 -10.68 14.24
C THR A 47 -13.98 -9.36 13.72
N LEU A 48 -13.83 -8.37 14.61
CA LEU A 48 -13.20 -7.09 14.29
C LEU A 48 -11.71 -7.27 13.96
N ALA A 49 -10.98 -8.08 14.74
CA ALA A 49 -9.58 -8.39 14.49
C ALA A 49 -9.36 -9.10 13.15
N GLY A 50 -10.23 -10.07 12.79
CA GLY A 50 -10.23 -10.73 11.48
C GLY A 50 -10.40 -9.74 10.32
N ALA A 51 -11.38 -8.83 10.43
CA ALA A 51 -11.60 -7.79 9.43
C ALA A 51 -10.42 -6.80 9.29
N LEU A 52 -9.62 -6.61 10.34
CA LEU A 52 -8.39 -5.80 10.28
C LEU A 52 -7.23 -6.58 9.64
N ALA A 53 -7.12 -7.88 9.87
CA ALA A 53 -6.16 -8.74 9.22
C ALA A 53 -6.36 -8.76 7.70
N ASP A 54 -7.61 -8.86 7.24
CA ASP A 54 -7.98 -8.81 5.82
C ASP A 54 -7.65 -7.45 5.20
N ARG A 55 -7.93 -6.34 5.90
CA ARG A 55 -7.56 -5.00 5.45
C ARG A 55 -6.04 -4.81 5.35
N ARG A 56 -5.26 -5.37 6.28
CA ARG A 56 -3.79 -5.36 6.20
C ARG A 56 -3.28 -6.24 5.05
N ALA A 57 -3.90 -7.38 4.80
CA ALA A 57 -3.56 -8.27 3.69
C ALA A 57 -3.85 -7.61 2.34
N GLU A 58 -4.97 -6.89 2.22
CA GLU A 58 -5.31 -6.08 1.06
C GLU A 58 -4.32 -4.93 0.85
N ARG A 59 -3.95 -4.21 1.92
CA ARG A 59 -2.94 -3.15 1.83
C ARG A 59 -1.58 -3.71 1.37
N ARG A 60 -1.17 -4.87 1.87
CA ARG A 60 0.06 -5.55 1.42
C ARG A 60 -0.01 -5.96 -0.05
N ARG A 61 -1.15 -6.46 -0.53
CA ARG A 61 -1.37 -6.76 -1.95
C ARG A 61 -1.20 -5.52 -2.82
N ARG A 62 -1.80 -4.40 -2.43
CA ARG A 62 -1.66 -3.11 -3.15
C ARG A 62 -0.25 -2.53 -3.11
N LEU A 63 0.51 -2.79 -2.05
CA LEU A 63 1.91 -2.35 -1.95
C LEU A 63 2.87 -3.23 -2.77
N ALA A 64 2.49 -4.48 -3.03
CA ALA A 64 3.25 -5.40 -3.87
C ALA A 64 2.81 -5.36 -5.34
N GLU A 65 1.74 -4.63 -5.64
CA GLU A 65 1.28 -4.38 -7.00
C GLU A 65 2.26 -3.38 -7.66
N PRO A 66 2.84 -3.71 -8.83
CA PRO A 66 3.76 -2.80 -9.49
C PRO A 66 3.06 -1.48 -9.79
N ASP A 67 3.76 -0.37 -9.54
CA ASP A 67 3.20 0.96 -9.79
C ASP A 67 2.66 1.04 -11.22
N LEU A 68 1.35 1.23 -11.34
CA LEU A 68 0.74 1.52 -12.62
C LEU A 68 1.35 2.82 -13.12
N ASP A 69 1.77 2.86 -14.38
CA ASP A 69 2.08 4.13 -15.04
C ASP A 69 0.90 5.09 -14.80
N PHE A 70 1.20 6.36 -14.51
CA PHE A 70 0.22 7.38 -14.17
C PHE A 70 -0.99 7.41 -15.12
N ARG A 71 -0.77 7.21 -16.44
CA ARG A 71 -1.86 7.15 -17.41
C ARG A 71 -2.74 5.91 -17.25
N THR A 72 -2.12 4.78 -16.95
CA THR A 72 -2.80 3.50 -16.68
C THR A 72 -3.61 3.55 -15.39
N PHE A 73 -3.05 4.14 -14.32
CA PHE A 73 -3.76 4.39 -13.07
C PHE A 73 -4.99 5.29 -13.29
N CYS A 74 -4.82 6.42 -14.00
CA CYS A 74 -5.91 7.33 -14.31
C CYS A 74 -7.01 6.63 -15.13
N ARG A 75 -6.64 5.80 -16.12
CA ARG A 75 -7.58 5.01 -16.91
C ARG A 75 -8.38 4.03 -16.05
N GLU A 76 -7.74 3.26 -15.18
CA GLU A 76 -8.44 2.30 -14.30
C GLU A 76 -9.36 2.99 -13.30
N LYS A 77 -8.93 4.11 -12.71
CA LYS A 77 -9.71 4.88 -11.74
C LYS A 77 -10.73 5.82 -12.39
N ARG A 78 -10.87 5.80 -13.72
CA ARG A 78 -11.71 6.74 -14.50
C ARG A 78 -11.42 8.21 -14.16
N MET A 79 -10.16 8.50 -13.87
CA MET A 79 -9.65 9.84 -13.63
C MET A 79 -9.05 10.39 -14.93
N SER A 80 -9.12 11.71 -15.13
CA SER A 80 -8.43 12.33 -16.27
C SER A 80 -6.92 12.11 -16.11
N ALA A 81 -6.29 11.50 -17.12
CA ALA A 81 -4.84 11.38 -17.20
C ALA A 81 -4.13 12.72 -17.50
N SER A 82 -4.91 13.77 -17.78
CA SER A 82 -4.45 15.15 -17.88
C SER A 82 -4.91 15.92 -16.64
N SER A 83 -3.94 16.28 -15.80
CA SER A 83 -4.12 17.21 -14.69
C SER A 83 -4.01 18.68 -15.13
N ALA A 84 -3.78 18.96 -16.42
CA ALA A 84 -3.53 20.33 -16.90
C ALA A 84 -4.64 21.32 -16.50
N PRO A 85 -5.94 21.04 -16.68
CA PRO A 85 -6.98 21.97 -16.24
C PRO A 85 -7.07 22.13 -14.71
N GLN A 86 -6.63 21.13 -13.94
CA GLN A 86 -6.58 21.21 -12.48
C GLN A 86 -5.38 22.04 -12.01
N LEU A 87 -4.22 21.86 -12.66
CA LEU A 87 -3.00 22.62 -12.39
C LEU A 87 -3.14 24.09 -12.79
N GLU A 88 -3.78 24.36 -13.93
CA GLU A 88 -4.13 25.72 -14.35
C GLU A 88 -4.97 26.43 -13.28
N ARG A 89 -6.06 25.80 -12.80
CA ARG A 89 -6.91 26.36 -11.76
C ARG A 89 -6.22 26.52 -10.41
N ALA A 90 -5.35 25.57 -10.04
CA ALA A 90 -4.59 25.64 -8.80
C ALA A 90 -3.58 26.79 -8.82
N TRP A 91 -2.92 27.00 -9.96
CA TRP A 91 -2.01 28.13 -10.17
C TRP A 91 -2.73 29.48 -10.09
N ASP A 92 -3.88 29.61 -10.76
CA ASP A 92 -4.69 30.83 -10.74
C ASP A 92 -5.16 31.15 -9.30
N ALA A 93 -5.59 30.13 -8.54
CA ALA A 93 -6.00 30.28 -7.14
C ALA A 93 -4.83 30.67 -6.21
N TRP A 94 -3.65 30.07 -6.41
CA TRP A 94 -2.45 30.38 -5.64
C TRP A 94 -1.96 31.82 -5.89
N ARG A 95 -1.91 32.28 -7.16
CA ARG A 95 -1.57 33.67 -7.49
C ARG A 95 -2.59 34.66 -6.93
N ALA A 96 -3.88 34.35 -6.97
CA ALA A 96 -4.91 35.18 -6.36
C ALA A 96 -4.72 35.33 -4.84
N GLU A 97 -4.28 34.27 -4.17
CA GLU A 97 -3.98 34.32 -2.74
C GLU A 97 -2.78 35.19 -2.41
N LEU A 98 -1.68 35.08 -3.17
CA LEU A 98 -0.51 35.94 -2.99
C LEU A 98 -0.85 37.42 -3.16
N TYR A 99 -1.69 37.75 -4.15
CA TYR A 99 -2.14 39.12 -4.37
C TYR A 99 -3.02 39.62 -3.22
N ARG A 100 -3.95 38.79 -2.72
CA ARG A 100 -4.77 39.13 -1.55
C ARG A 100 -3.93 39.39 -0.30
N ARG A 101 -2.81 38.68 -0.13
CA ARG A 101 -1.88 38.86 0.98
C ARG A 101 -0.92 40.05 0.80
N GLY A 102 -0.93 40.69 -0.36
CA GLY A 102 -0.01 41.78 -0.69
C GLY A 102 1.44 41.31 -0.90
N GLU A 103 1.65 40.00 -1.09
CA GLU A 103 2.97 39.41 -1.35
C GLU A 103 3.43 39.65 -2.79
N ILE A 104 2.50 39.97 -3.69
CA ILE A 104 2.76 40.38 -5.06
C ILE A 104 1.96 41.64 -5.38
N THR A 105 2.56 42.53 -6.17
CA THR A 105 1.91 43.76 -6.66
C THR A 105 1.20 43.57 -7.99
N ASP A 106 1.62 42.58 -8.78
CA ASP A 106 1.06 42.32 -10.09
C ASP A 106 -0.27 41.57 -9.98
N HIS A 107 -1.30 42.12 -10.60
CA HIS A 107 -2.62 41.52 -10.58
C HIS A 107 -2.60 40.12 -11.26
N PRO A 108 -3.18 39.07 -10.64
CA PRO A 108 -3.10 37.69 -11.11
C PRO A 108 -3.55 37.48 -12.56
N ALA A 109 -4.49 38.31 -13.03
CA ALA A 109 -5.00 38.26 -14.40
C ALA A 109 -3.97 38.57 -15.50
N TYR A 110 -2.85 39.23 -15.16
CA TYR A 110 -1.77 39.56 -16.10
C TYR A 110 -0.55 38.63 -15.97
N ALA A 111 -0.58 37.69 -15.03
CA ALA A 111 0.47 36.70 -14.88
C ALA A 111 0.24 35.55 -15.86
N ASP A 112 1.27 35.20 -16.63
CA ASP A 112 1.19 34.06 -17.54
C ASP A 112 1.12 32.75 -16.73
N ASN A 113 0.18 31.87 -17.08
CA ASN A 113 -0.01 30.60 -16.40
C ASN A 113 0.81 29.52 -17.12
N PRO A 114 1.89 28.99 -16.50
CA PRO A 114 2.81 28.07 -17.16
C PRO A 114 2.18 26.71 -17.49
N TYR A 115 1.00 26.41 -16.93
CA TYR A 115 0.27 25.17 -17.22
C TYR A 115 -0.73 25.33 -18.37
N ARG A 116 -0.97 26.56 -18.85
CA ARG A 116 -1.74 26.76 -20.08
C ARG A 116 -0.83 26.47 -21.26
N HIS A 117 -1.16 25.46 -22.04
CA HIS A 117 -0.54 25.29 -23.35
C HIS A 117 -1.04 26.41 -24.28
N ARG A 118 -0.10 27.17 -24.85
CA ARG A 118 -0.35 28.31 -25.73
C ARG A 118 -0.78 27.87 -27.13
#